data_AF-A0A5W0TBZ6-F1
#
_entry.id   AF-A0A5W0TBZ6-F1
#
_cell.length_a   1.000
_cell.length_b   1.000
_cell.length_c   1.000
_cell.angle_alpha   90.00
_cell.angle_beta   90.00
_cell.angle_gamma   90.00
#
_symmetry.space_group_name_H-M   'P 1'
#
loop_
_entity.id
_entity.type
_entity.pdbx_description
1 polymer ?
#
loop_
_entity_poly.entity_id
_entity_poly.type
_entity_poly.pdbx_seq_one_letter_code
_entity_poly.pdbx_strand_id
1 'polypeptide(L)'
;MNKIYIPIRADIDNEDSDDGYFSLGFVFNYDDNIIPHNIGLCRDELEGEPNSIYIEADDQIYGFRTKKAKYSISDNILTLTILDENVFYWDKSKIVNIKIDENKIDEIEKCLKSIFNI
;
A
#
# COMPACT_ATOMS: atom_id res chain seq x y z
N MET A 1 6.52 8.21 -18.42
CA MET A 1 5.31 8.53 -17.63
C MET A 1 5.12 7.40 -16.65
N ASN A 2 5.04 7.69 -15.35
CA ASN A 2 4.73 6.66 -14.37
C ASN A 2 3.25 6.31 -14.49
N LYS A 3 2.93 5.01 -14.58
CA LYS A 3 1.56 4.51 -14.64
C LYS A 3 0.81 4.90 -13.35
N ILE A 4 -0.45 5.32 -13.50
CA ILE A 4 -1.37 5.56 -12.39
C ILE A 4 -2.37 4.42 -12.39
N TYR A 5 -2.45 3.72 -11.26
CA TYR A 5 -3.39 2.63 -11.05
C TYR A 5 -4.69 3.18 -10.48
N ILE A 6 -5.82 2.74 -11.05
CA ILE A 6 -7.16 3.18 -10.62
C ILE A 6 -7.83 1.99 -9.95
N PRO A 7 -7.94 1.98 -8.61
CA PRO A 7 -8.59 0.88 -7.91
C PRO A 7 -10.11 0.93 -8.09
N ILE A 8 -10.74 -0.24 -8.12
CA ILE A 8 -12.20 -0.39 -8.08
C ILE A 8 -12.73 -0.28 -6.64
N ARG A 9 -11.88 -0.57 -5.64
CA ARG A 9 -12.15 -0.31 -4.23
C ARG A 9 -10.86 -0.21 -3.43
N ALA A 10 -10.98 0.42 -2.26
CA ALA A 10 -9.98 0.39 -1.20
C ALA A 10 -10.61 -0.20 0.06
N ASP A 11 -9.92 -1.14 0.68
CA ASP A 11 -10.25 -1.84 1.92
C ASP A 11 -9.30 -1.33 3.01
N ILE A 12 -9.84 -0.90 4.16
CA ILE A 12 -9.06 -0.20 5.21
C ILE A 12 -9.36 -0.89 6.55
N ASP A 13 -8.31 -1.16 7.32
CA ASP A 13 -8.38 -1.60 8.71
C ASP A 13 -7.52 -0.67 9.57
N ASN A 14 -8.13 -0.07 10.58
CA ASN A 14 -7.60 1.03 11.37
C ASN A 14 -7.58 0.73 12.88
N GLU A 15 -7.35 -0.54 13.26
CA GLU A 15 -7.31 -0.99 14.67
C GLU A 15 -8.63 -0.84 15.43
N ASP A 16 -9.78 -1.08 14.81
CA ASP A 16 -11.04 -1.17 15.58
C ASP A 16 -10.99 -2.32 16.64
N SER A 17 -9.99 -3.21 16.56
CA SER A 17 -9.70 -4.34 17.45
C SER A 17 -8.61 -4.11 18.51
N ASP A 18 -7.93 -2.95 18.56
CA ASP A 18 -6.89 -2.62 19.56
C ASP A 18 -5.67 -3.60 19.57
N ASP A 19 -5.36 -4.19 18.41
CA ASP A 19 -4.37 -5.26 18.22
C ASP A 19 -3.07 -4.80 17.54
N GLY A 20 -2.84 -3.49 17.38
CA GLY A 20 -1.61 -3.02 16.74
C GLY A 20 -1.57 -3.24 15.21
N TYR A 21 -2.69 -3.68 14.60
CA TYR A 21 -2.78 -4.05 13.19
C TYR A 21 -3.44 -2.95 12.35
N PHE A 22 -2.65 -2.34 11.46
CA PHE A 22 -3.15 -1.43 10.45
C PHE A 22 -3.00 -2.05 9.08
N SER A 23 -4.06 -2.01 8.25
CA SER A 23 -3.97 -2.46 6.87
C SER A 23 -4.71 -1.58 5.86
N LEU A 24 -4.13 -1.50 4.67
CA LEU A 24 -4.70 -0.77 3.54
C LEU A 24 -4.52 -1.62 2.28
N GLY A 25 -5.64 -2.02 1.67
CA GLY A 25 -5.68 -2.78 0.44
C GLY A 25 -6.32 -2.00 -0.71
N PHE A 26 -5.70 -2.03 -1.88
CA PHE A 26 -6.26 -1.54 -3.13
C PHE A 26 -6.52 -2.71 -4.06
N VAL A 27 -7.75 -2.80 -4.58
CA VAL A 27 -8.12 -3.81 -5.58
C VAL A 27 -8.30 -3.13 -6.93
N PHE A 28 -7.69 -3.69 -7.98
CA PHE A 28 -7.75 -3.22 -9.35
C PHE A 28 -8.62 -4.15 -10.21
N ASN A 29 -9.04 -3.67 -11.38
CA ASN A 29 -9.87 -4.46 -12.28
C ASN A 29 -9.07 -5.61 -12.92
N TYR A 30 -9.53 -6.84 -12.74
CA TYR A 30 -8.93 -8.05 -13.29
C TYR A 30 -9.11 -8.17 -14.82
N ASP A 31 -10.16 -7.56 -15.37
CA ASP A 31 -10.52 -7.73 -16.79
C ASP A 31 -9.69 -6.86 -17.76
N ASP A 32 -8.94 -5.87 -17.23
CA ASP A 32 -8.26 -4.85 -18.05
C ASP A 32 -6.80 -5.20 -18.40
N ASN A 33 -6.36 -6.46 -18.21
CA ASN A 33 -4.94 -6.87 -18.29
C ASN A 33 -4.01 -5.99 -17.41
N ILE A 34 -4.53 -5.45 -16.32
CA ILE A 34 -3.78 -4.62 -15.37
C ILE A 34 -3.09 -5.53 -14.37
N ILE A 35 -1.76 -5.46 -14.33
CA ILE A 35 -0.95 -6.03 -13.25
C ILE A 35 -0.35 -4.87 -12.46
N PRO A 36 -0.44 -4.86 -11.11
CA PRO A 36 -1.06 -5.90 -10.26
C PRO A 36 -2.59 -5.76 -10.17
N HIS A 37 -3.27 -6.80 -9.69
CA HIS A 37 -4.70 -6.82 -9.41
C HIS A 37 -5.04 -6.42 -7.97
N ASN A 38 -4.09 -6.53 -7.05
CA ASN A 38 -4.19 -5.89 -5.74
C ASN A 38 -2.83 -5.41 -5.23
N ILE A 39 -2.85 -4.41 -4.35
CA ILE A 39 -1.69 -4.01 -3.54
C ILE A 39 -2.18 -3.81 -2.11
N GLY A 40 -1.59 -4.54 -1.17
CA GLY A 40 -1.81 -4.41 0.26
C GLY A 40 -0.59 -3.78 0.96
N LEU A 41 -0.86 -2.98 1.98
CA LEU A 41 0.11 -2.51 2.96
C LEU A 41 -0.40 -2.90 4.33
N CYS A 42 0.45 -3.47 5.17
CA CYS A 42 0.12 -3.60 6.58
C CYS A 42 1.31 -3.33 7.49
N ARG A 43 0.99 -2.89 8.69
CA ARG A 43 1.90 -2.86 9.83
C ARG A 43 1.26 -3.68 10.92
N ASP A 44 2.03 -4.62 11.44
CA ASP A 44 1.68 -5.44 12.58
C ASP A 44 2.79 -5.30 13.60
N GLU A 45 2.51 -4.60 14.71
CA GLU A 45 3.47 -4.44 15.80
C GLU A 45 3.60 -5.69 16.67
N LEU A 46 2.62 -6.59 16.66
CA LEU A 46 2.52 -7.71 17.59
C LEU A 46 3.03 -9.04 17.01
N GLU A 47 2.76 -9.34 15.74
CA GLU A 47 3.08 -10.64 15.12
C GLU A 47 4.12 -10.57 13.97
N GLY A 48 4.91 -9.49 13.90
CA GLY A 48 5.85 -9.24 12.80
C GLY A 48 7.28 -8.85 13.18
N GLU A 49 8.04 -8.36 12.19
CA GLU A 49 9.27 -7.61 12.45
C GLU A 49 8.89 -6.19 12.92
N PRO A 50 9.25 -5.78 14.13
CA PRO A 50 8.94 -4.45 14.62
C PRO A 50 9.52 -3.36 13.71
N ASN A 51 8.77 -2.27 13.57
CA ASN A 51 9.13 -1.09 12.78
C ASN A 51 9.38 -1.42 11.31
N SER A 52 8.57 -2.31 10.74
CA SER A 52 8.56 -2.62 9.32
C SER A 52 7.15 -2.58 8.75
N ILE A 53 7.07 -2.25 7.47
CA ILE A 53 5.83 -2.27 6.70
C ILE A 53 5.91 -3.48 5.79
N TYR A 54 4.86 -4.30 5.78
CA TYR A 54 4.67 -5.31 4.77
C TYR A 54 3.95 -4.71 3.58
N ILE A 55 4.47 -4.96 2.38
CA ILE A 55 3.82 -4.59 1.14
C ILE A 55 3.65 -5.87 0.34
N GLU A 56 2.42 -6.15 -0.09
CA GLU A 56 2.06 -7.32 -0.87
C GLU A 56 1.36 -6.89 -2.15
N ALA A 57 1.57 -7.61 -3.25
CA ALA A 57 0.83 -7.41 -4.47
C ALA A 57 0.42 -8.76 -5.06
N ASP A 58 -0.86 -8.96 -5.33
CA ASP A 58 -1.46 -10.19 -5.85
C ASP A 58 -1.40 -11.41 -4.92
N ASP A 59 -0.21 -11.76 -4.42
CA ASP A 59 0.06 -12.95 -3.59
C ASP A 59 1.31 -12.73 -2.70
N GLN A 60 1.40 -13.51 -1.62
CA GLN A 60 2.51 -13.49 -0.66
C GLN A 60 3.89 -13.69 -1.31
N ILE A 61 3.99 -14.45 -2.42
CA ILE A 61 5.28 -14.64 -3.12
C ILE A 61 5.86 -13.35 -3.72
N TYR A 62 5.01 -12.32 -3.89
CA TYR A 62 5.39 -10.99 -4.38
C TYR A 62 5.43 -9.95 -3.26
N GLY A 63 5.19 -10.36 -2.02
CA GLY A 63 5.28 -9.50 -0.85
C GLY A 63 6.70 -9.36 -0.33
N PHE A 64 6.96 -8.22 0.31
CA PHE A 64 8.23 -7.93 0.97
C PHE A 64 8.03 -7.01 2.18
N ARG A 65 8.97 -7.09 3.14
CA ARG A 65 9.04 -6.16 4.27
C ARG A 65 10.07 -5.08 3.99
N THR A 66 9.77 -3.86 4.43
CA THR A 66 10.68 -2.72 4.31
C THR A 66 10.57 -1.81 5.53
N LYS A 67 11.72 -1.24 5.93
CA LYS A 67 11.83 -0.12 6.89
C LYS A 67 12.13 1.20 6.18
N LYS A 68 12.23 1.15 4.86
CA LYS A 68 12.72 2.21 3.99
C LYS A 68 11.72 2.42 2.87
N ALA A 69 10.54 2.91 3.24
CA ALA A 69 9.52 3.36 2.32
C ALA A 69 9.01 4.73 2.75
N LYS A 70 8.46 5.48 1.80
CA LYS A 70 7.73 6.72 2.06
C LYS A 70 6.50 6.79 1.19
N TYR A 71 5.53 7.57 1.62
CA TYR A 71 4.37 7.91 0.82
C TYR A 71 4.19 9.43 0.70
N SER A 72 3.46 9.85 -0.33
CA SER A 72 2.93 11.21 -0.45
C SER A 72 1.57 11.17 -1.14
N ILE A 73 0.70 12.10 -0.79
CA ILE A 73 -0.59 12.29 -1.47
C ILE A 73 -0.62 13.69 -2.08
N SER A 74 -0.89 13.76 -3.39
CA SER A 74 -1.12 15.00 -4.13
C SER A 74 -2.20 14.75 -5.18
N ASP A 75 -3.17 15.65 -5.32
CA ASP A 75 -4.22 15.57 -6.36
C ASP A 75 -4.96 14.21 -6.38
N ASN A 76 -5.22 13.67 -5.18
CA ASN A 76 -5.81 12.35 -4.94
C ASN A 76 -5.00 11.19 -5.54
N ILE A 77 -3.68 11.36 -5.64
CA ILE A 77 -2.75 10.32 -6.07
C ILE A 77 -1.83 9.98 -4.90
N LEU A 78 -1.96 8.76 -4.39
CA LEU A 78 -0.98 8.16 -3.50
C LEU A 78 0.24 7.74 -4.30
N THR A 79 1.39 8.26 -3.93
CA THR A 79 2.68 7.80 -4.44
C THR A 79 3.40 7.04 -3.34
N LEU A 80 3.63 5.74 -3.53
CA LEU A 80 4.46 4.92 -2.65
C LEU A 80 5.86 4.81 -3.27
N THR A 81 6.90 5.09 -2.48
CA THR A 81 8.30 5.01 -2.91
C THR A 81 9.09 4.08 -2.00
N ILE A 82 9.70 3.06 -2.59
CA ILE A 82 10.63 2.13 -1.93
C ILE A 82 12.05 2.69 -2.01
N LEU A 83 12.77 2.67 -0.90
CA LEU A 83 14.09 3.31 -0.73
C LEU A 83 15.21 2.29 -0.43
N ASP A 84 14.88 1.01 -0.27
CA ASP A 84 15.83 -0.11 -0.18
C ASP A 84 15.91 -0.89 -1.50
N GLU A 85 16.51 -2.09 -1.49
CA GLU A 85 16.67 -2.96 -2.65
C GLU A 85 15.38 -3.58 -3.21
N ASN A 86 14.27 -3.51 -2.48
CA ASN A 86 13.01 -4.08 -2.95
C ASN A 86 12.48 -3.33 -4.17
N VAL A 87 11.70 -4.06 -4.99
CA VAL A 87 11.07 -3.55 -6.21
C VAL A 87 9.71 -4.21 -6.40
N PHE A 88 8.79 -3.50 -7.05
CA PHE A 88 7.52 -4.06 -7.47
C PHE A 88 7.73 -5.14 -8.54
N TYR A 89 7.10 -6.30 -8.37
CA TYR A 89 7.47 -7.49 -9.13
C TYR A 89 7.17 -7.38 -10.64
N TRP A 90 6.12 -6.65 -11.01
CA TRP A 90 5.56 -6.58 -12.37
C TRP A 90 6.36 -5.68 -13.32
N ASP A 91 6.98 -4.61 -12.81
CA ASP A 91 7.74 -3.64 -13.63
C ASP A 91 9.13 -3.32 -13.09
N LYS A 92 9.54 -3.94 -11.98
CA LYS A 92 10.82 -3.71 -11.28
C LYS A 92 11.02 -2.26 -10.83
N SER A 93 9.95 -1.48 -10.76
CA SER A 93 10.01 -0.10 -10.27
C SER A 93 10.08 -0.05 -8.75
N LYS A 94 10.48 1.12 -8.23
CA LYS A 94 10.43 1.44 -6.80
C LYS A 94 9.28 2.39 -6.46
N ILE A 95 8.46 2.74 -7.45
CA ILE A 95 7.44 3.77 -7.31
C ILE A 95 6.14 3.25 -7.91
N VAL A 96 5.07 3.30 -7.13
CA VAL A 96 3.71 3.05 -7.63
C VAL A 96 2.83 4.26 -7.31
N ASN A 97 1.97 4.62 -8.26
CA ASN A 97 1.01 5.72 -8.12
C ASN A 97 -0.39 5.14 -8.19
N ILE A 98 -1.21 5.42 -7.19
CA ILE A 98 -2.55 4.87 -7.03
C ILE A 98 -3.52 6.05 -6.89
N LYS A 99 -4.56 6.09 -7.73
CA LYS A 99 -5.65 7.06 -7.59
C LYS A 99 -6.47 6.69 -6.36
N ILE A 100 -6.71 7.67 -5.51
CA ILE A 100 -7.57 7.56 -4.34
C ILE A 100 -8.93 8.20 -4.67
N ASP A 101 -10.01 7.57 -4.19
CA ASP A 101 -11.34 8.18 -4.16
C ASP A 101 -11.32 9.36 -3.19
N GLU A 102 -11.76 10.53 -3.65
CA GLU A 102 -11.86 11.76 -2.85
C GLU A 102 -12.65 11.57 -1.57
N ASN A 103 -13.67 10.69 -1.57
CA ASN A 103 -14.49 10.43 -0.40
C ASN A 103 -13.78 9.57 0.66
N LYS A 104 -12.66 8.93 0.32
CA LYS A 104 -11.88 8.06 1.20
C LYS A 104 -10.51 8.63 1.58
N ILE A 105 -10.15 9.81 1.07
CA ILE A 105 -8.79 10.36 1.21
C ILE A 105 -8.38 10.52 2.67
N ASP A 106 -9.27 11.06 3.52
CA ASP A 106 -8.99 11.32 4.93
C ASP A 106 -8.74 10.01 5.71
N GLU A 107 -9.55 8.98 5.42
CA GLU A 107 -9.45 7.68 6.08
C GLU A 107 -8.19 6.91 5.66
N ILE A 108 -7.87 6.96 4.36
CA ILE A 108 -6.65 6.38 3.80
C ILE A 108 -5.42 7.09 4.35
N GLU A 109 -5.43 8.42 4.41
CA GLU A 109 -4.30 9.19 4.97
C GLU A 109 -4.10 8.88 6.45
N LYS A 110 -5.19 8.77 7.23
CA LYS A 110 -5.12 8.37 8.64
C LYS A 110 -4.48 6.98 8.80
N CYS A 111 -4.92 6.00 8.00
CA CYS A 111 -4.36 4.65 8.00
C CYS A 111 -2.86 4.65 7.63
N LEU A 112 -2.49 5.37 6.57
CA LEU A 112 -1.10 5.49 6.13
C LEU A 112 -0.21 6.16 7.17
N LYS A 113 -0.70 7.19 7.87
CA LYS A 113 0.03 7.79 9.00
C LYS A 113 0.37 6.73 10.05
N SER A 114 -0.59 5.88 10.40
CA SER A 114 -0.36 4.79 11.36
C SER A 114 0.60 3.71 10.84
N ILE A 115 0.42 3.24 9.61
CA ILE A 115 1.30 2.24 8.98
C ILE A 115 2.75 2.75 8.95
N PHE A 116 2.97 4.03 8.62
CA PHE A 116 4.31 4.61 8.45
C PHE A 116 4.87 5.28 9.73
N ASN A 117 4.19 5.20 10.87
CA ASN A 117 4.68 5.73 12.15
C ASN A 117 5.69 4.79 12.83
N ILE A 118 6.73 4.38 12.09
CA ILE A 118 7.76 3.41 12.50
C ILE A 118 8.97 4.05 13.17
#